data_AF-A0A512BM32-F1
#
_entry.id   AF-A0A512BM32-F1
#
_cell.length_a   1.000
_cell.length_b   1.000
_cell.length_c   1.000
_cell.angle_alpha   90.00
_cell.angle_beta   90.00
_cell.angle_gamma   90.00
#
_symmetry.space_group_name_H-M   'P 1'
#
loop_
_entity.id
_entity.type
_entity.pdbx_description
1 polymer ?
#
loop_
_entity_poly.entity_id
_entity_poly.type
_entity_poly.pdbx_seq_one_letter_code
_entity_poly.pdbx_strand_id
1 'polypeptide(L)'
;MKRGIGISPKRKVLIMKILRMASGTVAALAVVTTLAAVEPAAARDRLSPGAAAAIGVLGGLAVGGAIAASQSPVYAAPAPVYVAPPPPVYVEEAAPVYYAPPPRRAYVERCFTERYNEWVPGWGWEQRRRRICN
;
A
#
# COMPACT_ATOMS: atom_id res chain seq x y z
N MET A 1 77.72 4.98 19.52
CA MET A 1 76.50 5.55 18.92
C MET A 1 75.31 4.64 19.29
N LYS A 2 74.48 4.99 20.28
CA LYS A 2 73.24 4.26 20.62
C LYS A 2 72.05 5.06 20.09
N ARG A 3 71.30 4.54 19.11
CA ARG A 3 69.99 5.09 18.70
C ARG A 3 68.90 4.14 19.17
N GLY A 4 68.19 4.55 20.22
CA GLY A 4 66.95 3.90 20.65
C GLY A 4 65.83 4.20 19.66
N ILE A 5 65.17 3.16 19.17
CA ILE A 5 63.98 3.28 18.33
C ILE A 5 62.77 3.21 19.26
N GLY A 6 62.26 4.37 19.65
CA GLY A 6 61.00 4.50 20.38
C GLY A 6 59.83 4.11 19.48
N ILE A 7 59.15 3.01 19.80
CA ILE A 7 57.98 2.53 19.07
C ILE A 7 56.77 3.40 19.44
N SER A 8 56.25 4.13 18.45
CA SER A 8 55.12 5.07 18.58
C SER A 8 53.82 4.43 19.11
N PRO A 9 53.06 5.11 20.00
CA PRO A 9 51.85 4.56 20.63
C PRO A 9 50.72 4.22 19.65
N LYS A 10 50.69 4.86 18.47
CA LYS A 10 49.70 4.54 17.42
C LYS A 10 49.87 3.12 16.86
N ARG A 11 51.10 2.59 16.87
CA ARG A 11 51.40 1.23 16.43
C ARG A 11 50.85 0.18 17.40
N LYS A 12 50.89 0.47 18.71
CA LYS A 12 50.33 -0.43 19.75
C LYS A 12 48.81 -0.55 19.64
N VAL A 13 48.10 0.57 19.41
CA VAL A 13 46.63 0.57 19.29
C VAL A 13 46.16 -0.16 18.02
N LEU A 14 46.90 0.00 16.92
CA LEU A 14 46.62 -0.70 15.66
C LEU A 14 46.84 -2.21 15.80
N ILE A 15 47.95 -2.62 16.42
CA ILE A 15 48.25 -4.03 16.70
C ILE A 15 47.19 -4.64 17.63
N MET A 16 46.75 -3.92 18.67
CA MET A 16 45.75 -4.44 19.61
C MET A 16 44.34 -4.56 18.99
N LYS A 17 43.97 -3.67 18.06
CA LYS A 17 42.71 -3.77 17.30
C LYS A 17 42.73 -4.91 16.27
N ILE A 18 43.86 -5.12 15.60
CA ILE A 18 44.05 -6.23 14.65
C ILE A 18 44.03 -7.57 15.38
N LEU A 19 44.67 -7.70 16.54
CA LEU A 19 44.60 -8.92 17.34
C LEU A 19 43.17 -9.22 17.85
N ARG A 20 42.38 -8.18 18.21
CA ARG A 20 41.00 -8.36 18.65
C ARG A 20 40.08 -8.81 17.52
N MET A 21 40.19 -8.22 16.33
CA MET A 21 39.41 -8.65 15.16
C MET A 21 39.84 -10.01 14.63
N ALA A 22 41.15 -10.31 14.62
CA ALA A 22 41.66 -11.62 14.24
C ALA A 22 41.19 -12.72 15.22
N SER A 23 41.06 -12.44 16.52
CA SER A 23 40.59 -13.46 17.47
C SER A 23 39.15 -13.88 17.23
N GLY A 24 38.27 -12.96 16.83
CA GLY A 24 36.85 -13.26 16.57
C GLY A 24 36.64 -14.07 15.29
N THR A 25 37.36 -13.73 14.22
CA THR A 25 37.28 -14.45 12.95
C THR A 25 37.99 -15.80 13.01
N VAL A 26 39.13 -15.90 13.69
CA VAL A 26 39.83 -17.18 13.89
C VAL A 26 39.03 -18.12 14.80
N ALA A 27 38.38 -17.62 15.86
CA ALA A 27 37.51 -18.45 16.69
C ALA A 27 36.29 -18.97 15.91
N ALA A 28 35.65 -18.12 15.10
CA ALA A 28 34.52 -18.54 14.26
C ALA A 28 34.93 -19.57 13.19
N LEU A 29 36.06 -19.34 12.51
CA LEU A 29 36.62 -20.30 11.54
C LEU A 29 37.05 -21.62 12.21
N ALA A 30 37.63 -21.58 13.40
CA ALA A 30 38.01 -22.78 14.15
C ALA A 30 36.80 -23.63 14.58
N VAL A 31 35.68 -22.99 14.95
CA VAL A 31 34.42 -23.70 15.24
C VAL A 31 33.88 -24.36 13.96
N VAL A 32 33.88 -23.65 12.83
CA VAL A 32 33.38 -24.20 11.55
C VAL A 32 34.26 -25.34 11.04
N THR A 33 35.59 -25.23 11.15
CA THR A 33 36.51 -26.30 10.71
C THR A 33 36.46 -27.52 11.63
N THR A 34 36.26 -27.33 12.93
CA THR A 34 36.10 -28.46 13.86
C THR A 34 34.77 -29.20 13.68
N LEU A 35 33.66 -28.50 13.39
CA LEU A 35 32.39 -29.16 13.05
C LEU A 35 32.44 -29.90 11.70
N ALA A 36 33.18 -29.39 10.71
CA ALA A 36 33.34 -30.04 9.41
C ALA A 36 34.24 -31.30 9.46
N ALA A 37 35.08 -31.43 10.50
CA ALA A 37 35.95 -32.59 10.70
C ALA A 37 35.29 -33.70 11.56
N VAL A 38 34.07 -33.49 12.07
CA VAL A 38 33.32 -34.55 12.76
C VAL A 38 32.65 -35.42 11.69
N GLU A 39 33.37 -36.43 11.20
CA GLU A 39 32.72 -37.53 10.49
C GLU A 39 31.67 -38.16 11.44
N PRO A 40 30.37 -38.16 11.10
CA PRO A 40 29.34 -38.69 11.99
C PRO A 40 29.42 -40.22 12.13
N ALA A 41 30.37 -40.87 11.45
CA ALA A 41 30.58 -42.30 11.42
C ALA A 41 31.43 -42.81 12.61
N ALA A 42 32.41 -42.04 13.11
CA ALA A 42 33.37 -42.54 14.09
C ALA A 42 32.85 -42.60 15.56
N ALA A 43 31.69 -42.00 15.85
CA ALA A 43 31.13 -41.93 17.21
C ALA A 43 29.91 -42.84 17.46
N ARG A 44 29.33 -43.44 16.40
CA ARG A 44 28.10 -44.25 16.52
C ARG A 44 28.31 -45.56 17.25
N ASP A 45 29.54 -46.09 17.26
CA ASP A 45 29.86 -47.38 17.89
C ASP A 45 30.12 -47.29 19.40
N ARG A 46 30.29 -46.08 19.96
CA ARG A 46 30.62 -45.88 21.40
C ARG A 46 29.70 -44.94 22.16
N LEU A 47 28.83 -44.19 21.47
CA LEU A 47 27.93 -43.23 22.10
C LEU A 47 26.49 -43.69 21.91
N SER A 48 25.81 -44.00 23.02
CA SER A 48 24.39 -44.35 22.95
C SER A 48 23.59 -43.19 22.34
N PRO A 49 22.49 -43.47 21.61
CA PRO A 49 21.67 -42.41 21.01
C PRO A 49 21.23 -41.34 22.01
N GLY A 50 20.96 -41.73 23.27
CA GLY A 50 20.62 -40.83 24.36
C GLY A 50 21.79 -39.93 24.80
N ALA A 51 23.01 -40.45 24.85
CA ALA A 51 24.19 -39.66 25.19
C ALA A 51 24.53 -38.64 24.09
N ALA A 52 24.38 -39.03 22.82
CA ALA A 52 24.54 -38.11 21.69
C ALA A 52 23.50 -36.98 21.73
N ALA A 53 22.24 -37.31 22.02
CA ALA A 53 21.17 -36.33 22.17
C ALA A 53 21.44 -35.38 23.35
N ALA A 54 21.89 -35.90 24.50
CA ALA A 54 22.20 -35.08 25.67
C ALA A 54 23.32 -34.07 25.38
N ILE A 55 24.40 -34.49 24.70
CA ILE A 55 25.50 -33.59 24.32
C ILE A 55 25.01 -32.51 23.34
N GLY A 56 24.18 -32.89 22.37
CA GLY A 56 23.60 -31.93 21.42
C GLY A 56 22.72 -30.88 22.09
N VAL A 57 21.86 -31.30 23.02
CA VAL A 57 20.98 -30.37 23.77
C VAL A 57 21.78 -29.47 24.70
N LEU A 58 22.74 -30.03 25.45
CA LEU A 58 23.58 -29.24 26.37
C LEU A 58 24.48 -28.26 25.62
N GLY A 59 25.09 -28.69 24.52
CA GLY A 59 25.90 -27.82 23.67
C GLY A 59 25.08 -26.72 23.00
N GLY A 60 23.91 -27.08 22.46
CA GLY A 60 22.97 -26.14 21.85
C GLY A 60 22.43 -25.10 22.83
N LEU A 61 22.07 -25.52 24.05
CA LEU A 61 21.59 -24.62 25.11
C LEU A 61 22.71 -23.71 25.60
N ALA A 62 23.93 -24.22 25.77
CA ALA A 62 25.07 -23.41 26.21
C ALA A 62 25.40 -22.31 25.19
N VAL A 63 25.47 -22.66 23.90
CA VAL A 63 25.76 -21.70 22.84
C VAL A 63 24.59 -20.75 22.60
N GLY A 64 23.37 -21.28 22.49
CA GLY A 64 22.15 -20.48 22.29
C GLY A 64 21.87 -19.54 23.45
N GLY A 65 22.07 -20.00 24.69
CA GLY A 65 21.93 -19.21 25.91
C GLY A 65 22.98 -18.10 26.00
N ALA A 66 24.24 -18.37 25.63
CA ALA A 66 25.27 -17.34 25.57
C ALA A 66 24.95 -16.26 24.51
N ILE A 67 24.46 -16.65 23.33
CA ILE A 67 24.03 -15.72 22.29
C ILE A 67 22.84 -14.88 22.78
N ALA A 68 21.81 -15.51 23.35
CA ALA A 68 20.65 -14.82 23.89
C ALA A 68 21.03 -13.83 25.02
N ALA A 69 21.91 -14.25 25.94
CA ALA A 69 22.41 -13.41 27.02
C ALA A 69 23.30 -12.25 26.54
N SER A 70 23.94 -12.39 25.37
CA SER A 70 24.73 -11.32 24.75
C SER A 70 23.88 -10.26 24.04
N GLN A 71 22.59 -10.50 23.87
CA GLN A 71 21.70 -9.51 23.26
C GLN A 71 21.43 -8.39 24.26
N SER A 72 21.73 -7.15 23.88
CA SER A 72 21.34 -5.97 24.65
C SER A 72 19.82 -5.85 24.71
N PRO A 73 19.23 -5.42 25.85
CA PRO A 73 17.79 -5.22 25.94
C PRO A 73 17.35 -4.21 24.87
N VAL A 74 16.48 -4.67 23.96
CA VAL A 74 15.87 -3.81 22.95
C VAL A 74 14.73 -3.08 23.64
N TYR A 75 14.96 -1.81 23.98
CA TYR A 75 13.88 -0.92 24.40
C TYR A 75 13.05 -0.58 23.16
N ALA A 76 11.92 -1.27 23.01
CA ALA A 76 10.94 -0.92 22.00
C ALA A 76 10.26 0.39 22.43
N ALA A 77 10.59 1.48 21.75
CA ALA A 77 9.78 2.68 21.84
C ALA A 77 8.35 2.35 21.33
N PRO A 78 7.29 2.86 21.98
CA PRO A 78 5.92 2.71 21.48
C PRO A 78 5.86 3.18 20.02
N ALA A 79 5.27 2.35 19.15
CA ALA A 79 5.08 2.73 17.76
C ALA A 79 4.24 4.01 17.69
N PRO A 80 4.63 5.02 16.88
CA PRO A 80 3.81 6.20 16.68
C PRO A 80 2.45 5.79 16.10
N VAL A 81 1.38 6.14 16.81
CA VAL A 81 0.01 5.92 16.33
C VAL A 81 -0.31 7.03 15.33
N TYR A 82 -0.22 6.71 14.05
CA TYR A 82 -0.70 7.59 13.00
C TYR A 82 -2.21 7.44 12.86
N VAL A 83 -2.94 8.47 13.29
CA VAL A 83 -4.37 8.56 13.05
C VAL A 83 -4.55 8.96 11.58
N ALA A 84 -5.21 8.08 10.82
CA ALA A 84 -5.59 8.43 9.45
C ALA A 84 -6.57 9.61 9.50
N PRO A 85 -6.37 10.64 8.65
CA PRO A 85 -7.38 11.70 8.50
C PRO A 85 -8.75 11.10 8.17
N PRO A 86 -9.84 11.67 8.68
CA PRO A 86 -11.18 11.21 8.32
C PRO A 86 -11.36 11.29 6.80
N PRO A 87 -12.12 10.35 6.20
CA PRO A 87 -12.35 10.36 4.77
C PRO A 87 -13.04 11.67 4.35
N PRO A 88 -12.70 12.24 3.19
CA PRO A 88 -13.37 13.43 2.68
C PRO A 88 -14.86 13.12 2.47
N VAL A 89 -15.72 14.01 2.98
CA VAL A 89 -17.15 13.96 2.72
C VAL A 89 -17.41 14.70 1.40
N TYR A 90 -17.73 13.94 0.36
CA TYR A 90 -18.18 14.51 -0.91
C TYR A 90 -19.65 14.87 -0.78
N VAL A 91 -19.96 16.16 -0.83
CA VAL A 91 -21.33 16.63 -0.95
C VAL A 91 -21.63 16.64 -2.44
N GLU A 92 -22.51 15.73 -2.87
CA GLU A 92 -23.10 15.78 -4.22
C GLU A 92 -23.90 17.08 -4.33
N GLU A 93 -23.47 17.95 -5.22
CA GLU A 93 -24.18 19.20 -5.49
C GLU A 93 -25.49 18.86 -6.22
N ALA A 94 -26.61 19.37 -5.72
CA ALA A 94 -27.91 19.06 -6.27
C ALA A 94 -27.98 19.46 -7.75
N ALA A 95 -28.39 18.51 -8.60
CA ALA A 95 -28.52 18.77 -10.03
C ALA A 95 -29.47 19.96 -10.29
N PRO A 96 -29.13 20.86 -11.23
CA PRO A 96 -29.97 22.00 -11.53
C PRO A 96 -31.33 21.54 -12.10
N VAL A 97 -32.41 22.04 -11.52
CA VAL A 97 -33.78 21.82 -12.01
C VAL A 97 -34.05 22.78 -13.15
N TYR A 98 -34.16 22.27 -14.38
CA TYR A 98 -34.55 23.06 -15.55
C TYR A 98 -36.06 23.07 -15.71
N TYR A 99 -36.67 24.26 -15.70
CA TYR A 99 -38.09 24.42 -16.00
C TYR A 99 -38.29 24.64 -17.49
N ALA A 100 -39.18 23.85 -18.09
CA ALA A 100 -39.64 24.09 -19.44
C ALA A 100 -40.43 25.41 -19.49
N PRO A 101 -40.22 26.27 -20.51
CA PRO A 101 -41.05 27.45 -20.68
C PRO A 101 -42.51 27.06 -20.89
N PRO A 102 -43.47 27.84 -20.36
CA PRO A 102 -44.89 27.55 -20.54
C PRO A 102 -45.27 27.56 -22.03
N PRO A 103 -46.22 26.71 -22.45
CA PRO A 103 -46.67 26.69 -23.83
C PRO A 103 -47.23 28.06 -24.23
N ARG A 104 -46.79 28.58 -25.38
CA ARG A 104 -47.31 29.83 -25.93
C ARG A 104 -48.70 29.57 -26.52
N ARG A 105 -49.64 30.47 -26.25
CA ARG A 105 -50.97 30.43 -26.89
C ARG A 105 -50.80 30.80 -28.36
N ALA A 106 -51.14 29.87 -29.25
CA ALA A 106 -51.28 30.15 -30.68
C ALA A 106 -52.75 30.51 -30.96
N TYR A 107 -52.99 31.70 -31.49
CA TYR A 107 -54.29 32.04 -32.05
C TYR A 107 -54.36 31.44 -33.44
N VAL A 108 -55.22 30.45 -33.61
CA VAL A 108 -55.48 29.83 -34.92
C VAL A 108 -56.77 30.45 -35.44
N GLU A 109 -56.65 31.30 -36.46
CA GLU A 109 -57.81 31.83 -37.17
C GLU A 109 -58.57 30.66 -37.80
N ARG A 110 -59.86 30.54 -37.46
CA ARG A 110 -60.70 29.47 -38.01
C ARG A 110 -61.54 30.06 -39.13
N CYS A 111 -61.22 29.67 -40.35
CA CYS A 111 -62.00 30.08 -41.51
C CYS A 111 -63.01 28.98 -41.91
N PHE A 112 -64.27 29.36 -42.09
CA PHE A 112 -65.28 28.50 -42.70
C PHE A 112 -65.94 29.20 -43.89
N THR A 113 -66.50 28.40 -44.81
CA THR A 113 -67.21 28.91 -45.98
C THR A 113 -68.70 28.75 -45.73
N GLU A 114 -69.39 29.88 -45.62
CA GLU A 114 -70.84 29.91 -45.50
C GLU A 114 -71.48 30.01 -46.88
N ARG A 115 -72.58 29.27 -47.08
CA ARG A 115 -73.42 29.38 -48.26
C ARG A 115 -74.70 30.11 -47.87
N TYR A 116 -75.06 31.15 -48.61
CA TYR A 116 -76.28 31.90 -48.38
C TYR A 116 -77.01 32.15 -49.71
N ASN A 117 -78.30 32.41 -49.62
CA ASN A 117 -79.12 32.77 -50.76
C ASN A 117 -79.27 34.28 -50.78
N GLU A 118 -78.97 34.89 -51.93
CA GLU A 118 -79.16 36.31 -52.16
C GLU A 118 -80.21 36.49 -53.26
N TRP A 119 -81.19 37.36 -53.04
CA TRP A 119 -82.19 37.65 -54.06
C TRP A 119 -81.61 38.64 -55.07
N VAL A 120 -81.47 38.19 -56.32
CA VAL A 120 -80.98 39.01 -57.42
C VAL A 120 -82.16 39.49 -58.27
N PRO A 121 -82.44 40.81 -58.34
CA PRO A 121 -83.55 41.34 -59.13
C PRO A 121 -83.45 40.90 -60.61
N GLY A 122 -84.54 40.31 -61.13
CA GLY A 122 -84.61 39.80 -62.50
C GLY A 122 -84.10 38.37 -62.71
N TRP A 123 -83.47 37.75 -61.70
CA TRP A 123 -82.91 36.39 -61.78
C TRP A 123 -83.49 35.43 -60.74
N GLY A 124 -83.79 35.92 -59.54
CA GLY A 124 -84.34 35.12 -58.43
C GLY A 124 -83.30 34.82 -57.35
N TRP A 125 -83.52 33.75 -56.58
CA TRP A 125 -82.60 33.35 -55.51
C TRP A 125 -81.31 32.75 -56.08
N GLU A 126 -80.16 33.36 -55.76
CA GLU A 126 -78.84 32.86 -56.15
C GLU A 126 -78.05 32.36 -54.93
N GLN A 127 -77.47 31.17 -55.04
CA GLN A 127 -76.56 30.61 -54.03
C GLN A 127 -75.18 31.26 -54.15
N ARG A 128 -74.79 32.05 -53.15
CA ARG A 128 -73.46 32.65 -53.04
C ARG A 128 -72.66 32.02 -51.90
N ARG A 129 -71.33 32.16 -51.97
CA ARG A 129 -70.41 31.66 -50.94
C ARG A 129 -69.55 32.79 -50.42
N ARG A 130 -69.38 32.87 -49.10
CA ARG A 130 -68.45 33.81 -48.44
C ARG A 130 -67.53 33.05 -47.49
N ARG A 131 -66.26 33.44 -47.45
CA ARG A 131 -65.32 32.95 -46.43
C ARG A 131 -65.35 33.90 -45.24
N ILE A 132 -65.59 33.35 -44.06
CA ILE A 132 -65.59 34.06 -42.79
C ILE A 132 -64.47 33.47 -41.95
N CYS A 133 -63.64 34.32 -41.35
CA CYS A 133 -62.55 33.93 -40.47
C CYS A 133 -62.76 34.62 -39.11
N ASN A 134 -62.47 33.90 -38.02
CA ASN A 134 -62.58 34.38 -36.63
C ASN A 134 -61.35 34.03 -35.79
#